data_AF-A0A1J5PJ35-F1
#
_entry.id   AF-A0A1J5PJ35-F1
#
_cell.length_a   1.000
_cell.length_b   1.000
_cell.length_c   1.000
_cell.angle_alpha   90.00
_cell.angle_beta   90.00
_cell.angle_gamma   90.00
#
_symmetry.space_group_name_H-M   'P 1'
#
loop_
_entity.id
_entity.type
_entity.pdbx_description
1 polymer ?
#
loop_
_entity_poly.entity_id
_entity_poly.type
_entity_poly.pdbx_seq_one_letter_code
_entity_poly.pdbx_strand_id
1 'polypeptide(L)'
;MDELVELWYAPIYSQLQDLARPDPGHSALERLTHTLQELLRWLIANSAVVGHLLADAMAGEPSARAFAIRLPSRHPKLLLRLIREAQAEGTLVAGSSTALLAFIATSTVLPLVLMGATEDGANWLPAMKQIRQTLIKPVAVQARLQWALRGIRTDRPAH
;
A
#
# COMPACT_ATOMS: atom_id res chain seq x y z
N MET A 1 -6.38 11.77 20.95
CA MET A 1 -5.57 10.96 20.00
C MET A 1 -6.44 10.35 18.91
N ASP A 2 -7.58 9.70 19.22
CA ASP A 2 -8.50 9.15 18.20
C ASP A 2 -9.03 10.21 17.22
N GLU A 3 -9.36 11.40 17.73
CA GLU A 3 -9.82 12.54 16.93
C GLU A 3 -8.77 13.03 15.91
N LEU A 4 -7.47 12.95 16.26
CA LEU A 4 -6.37 13.38 15.41
C LEU A 4 -6.05 12.34 14.32
N VAL A 5 -6.22 11.05 14.65
CA VAL A 5 -6.16 9.94 13.68
C VAL A 5 -7.30 10.05 12.67
N GLU A 6 -8.54 10.24 13.14
CA GLU A 6 -9.70 10.39 12.24
C GLU A 6 -9.59 11.66 11.38
N LEU A 7 -9.15 12.79 11.93
CA LEU A 7 -8.97 14.03 11.15
C LEU A 7 -7.94 13.88 10.02
N TRP A 8 -6.87 13.13 10.26
CA TRP A 8 -5.82 12.91 9.26
C TRP A 8 -6.16 11.79 8.26
N TYR A 9 -6.86 10.74 8.71
CA TYR A 9 -7.12 9.54 7.91
C TYR A 9 -8.49 9.55 7.19
N ALA A 10 -9.51 10.21 7.73
CA ALA A 10 -10.84 10.23 7.12
C ALA A 10 -10.87 10.80 5.69
N PRO A 11 -10.14 11.89 5.35
CA PRO A 11 -10.16 12.44 3.99
C PRO A 11 -9.64 11.46 2.95
N ILE A 12 -8.54 10.75 3.24
CA ILE A 12 -8.03 9.72 2.33
C ILE A 12 -8.99 8.54 2.26
N TYR A 13 -9.52 8.08 3.40
CA TYR A 13 -10.41 6.93 3.39
C TYR A 13 -11.69 7.18 2.59
N SER A 14 -12.22 8.41 2.60
CA SER A 14 -13.34 8.80 1.74
C SER A 14 -12.98 8.65 0.26
N GLN A 15 -11.83 9.18 -0.17
CA GLN A 15 -11.37 9.06 -1.56
C GLN A 15 -11.17 7.60 -1.99
N LEU A 16 -10.59 6.77 -1.12
CA LEU A 16 -10.43 5.34 -1.40
C LEU A 16 -11.80 4.64 -1.56
N GLN A 17 -12.79 5.00 -0.74
CA GLN A 17 -14.14 4.44 -0.86
C GLN A 17 -14.80 4.83 -2.19
N ASP A 18 -14.64 6.07 -2.63
CA ASP A 18 -15.21 6.54 -3.89
C ASP A 18 -14.60 5.78 -5.08
N LEU A 19 -13.28 5.61 -5.11
CA LEU A 19 -12.58 4.83 -6.13
C LEU A 19 -12.95 3.33 -6.12
N ALA A 20 -13.28 2.80 -4.94
CA ALA A 20 -13.64 1.40 -4.76
C ALA A 20 -15.14 1.12 -4.97
N ARG A 21 -15.97 2.14 -5.21
CA ARG A 21 -17.40 1.98 -5.42
C ARG A 21 -17.64 1.19 -6.72
N PRO A 22 -18.58 0.24 -6.75
CA PRO A 22 -18.94 -0.44 -7.99
C PRO A 22 -19.35 0.57 -9.07
N ASP A 23 -18.77 0.42 -10.26
CA ASP A 23 -19.00 1.29 -11.41
C ASP A 23 -19.10 0.41 -12.66
N PRO A 24 -20.22 0.48 -13.42
CA PRO A 24 -20.37 -0.27 -14.68
C PRO A 24 -19.26 -0.02 -15.70
N GLY A 25 -18.56 1.12 -15.61
CA GLY A 25 -17.47 1.49 -16.53
C GLY A 25 -16.10 0.91 -16.16
N HIS A 26 -15.92 0.31 -14.99
CA HIS A 26 -14.62 -0.16 -14.51
C HIS A 26 -14.69 -1.55 -13.86
N SER A 27 -13.81 -2.45 -14.30
CA SER A 27 -13.59 -3.77 -13.67
C SER A 27 -13.13 -3.63 -12.21
N ALA A 28 -13.31 -4.67 -11.41
CA ALA A 28 -12.78 -4.69 -10.04
C ALA A 28 -11.25 -4.55 -10.00
N LEU A 29 -10.54 -5.05 -11.02
CA LEU A 29 -9.09 -4.88 -11.14
C LEU A 29 -8.70 -3.42 -11.40
N GLU A 30 -9.44 -2.70 -12.25
CA GLU A 30 -9.21 -1.26 -12.48
C GLU A 30 -9.48 -0.46 -11.21
N ARG A 31 -10.60 -0.72 -10.52
CA ARG A 31 -10.92 -0.10 -9.23
C ARG A 31 -9.85 -0.40 -8.17
N LEU A 32 -9.37 -1.64 -8.09
CA LEU A 32 -8.24 -2.03 -7.22
C LEU A 32 -6.99 -1.24 -7.56
N THR A 33 -6.65 -1.15 -8.85
CA THR A 33 -5.47 -0.45 -9.35
C THR A 33 -5.52 1.03 -8.97
N HIS A 34 -6.63 1.70 -9.24
CA HIS A 34 -6.82 3.12 -8.89
C HIS A 34 -6.78 3.35 -7.37
N THR A 35 -7.43 2.48 -6.60
CA THR A 35 -7.41 2.57 -5.13
C THR A 35 -5.99 2.41 -4.56
N LEU A 36 -5.20 1.46 -5.09
CA LEU A 36 -3.81 1.27 -4.68
C LEU A 36 -2.91 2.44 -5.10
N GLN A 37 -3.11 2.98 -6.30
CA GLN A 37 -2.36 4.15 -6.78
C GLN A 37 -2.62 5.38 -5.91
N GLU A 38 -3.87 5.61 -5.52
CA GLU A 38 -4.25 6.70 -4.61
C GLU A 38 -3.58 6.55 -3.25
N LEU A 39 -3.70 5.35 -2.65
CA LEU A 39 -3.08 5.04 -1.37
C LEU A 39 -1.57 5.26 -1.41
N LEU A 40 -0.89 4.82 -2.47
CA LEU A 40 0.54 5.01 -2.63
C LEU A 40 0.92 6.47 -2.85
N ARG A 41 0.14 7.24 -3.60
CA ARG A 41 0.41 8.66 -3.82
C ARG A 41 0.41 9.41 -2.49
N TRP A 42 -0.56 9.13 -1.64
CA TRP A 42 -0.62 9.69 -0.30
C TRP A 42 0.52 9.19 0.60
N LEU A 43 0.84 7.90 0.57
CA LEU A 43 1.97 7.35 1.34
C LEU A 43 3.30 7.99 0.94
N ILE A 44 3.51 8.25 -0.36
CA ILE A 44 4.70 8.94 -0.86
C ILE A 44 4.73 10.38 -0.37
N ALA A 45 3.61 11.11 -0.50
CA ALA A 45 3.49 12.50 -0.05
C ALA A 45 3.71 12.66 1.46
N ASN A 46 3.37 11.63 2.25
CA ASN A 46 3.50 11.62 3.70
C ASN A 46 4.62 10.69 4.20
N SER A 47 5.53 10.28 3.31
CA SER A 47 6.49 9.19 3.59
C SER A 47 7.44 9.47 4.74
N ALA A 48 7.82 10.72 4.97
CA ALA A 48 8.63 11.12 6.13
C ALA A 48 7.87 10.87 7.45
N VAL A 49 6.64 11.38 7.56
CA VAL A 49 5.80 11.25 8.76
C VAL A 49 5.44 9.79 9.01
N VAL A 50 5.01 9.07 7.98
CA VAL A 50 4.67 7.64 8.05
C VAL A 50 5.90 6.81 8.39
N GLY A 51 7.06 7.14 7.81
CA GLY A 51 8.33 6.47 8.06
C GLY A 51 8.78 6.60 9.52
N HIS A 52 8.75 7.81 10.08
CA HIS A 52 9.08 8.06 11.49
C HIS A 52 8.11 7.34 12.43
N LEU A 53 6.80 7.48 12.20
CA LEU A 53 5.78 6.79 12.99
C LEU A 53 5.98 5.28 13.03
N LEU A 54 6.27 4.66 11.87
CA LEU A 54 6.52 3.23 11.79
C LEU A 54 7.86 2.83 12.43
N ALA A 55 8.90 3.65 12.28
CA ALA A 55 10.19 3.42 12.91
C ALA A 55 10.07 3.44 14.44
N ASP A 56 9.40 4.45 15.00
CA ASP A 56 9.15 4.58 16.44
C ASP A 56 8.29 3.43 16.97
N ALA A 57 7.24 3.05 16.21
CA ALA A 57 6.42 1.90 16.54
C ALA A 57 7.23 0.58 16.56
N MET A 58 8.13 0.38 15.60
CA MET A 58 9.02 -0.79 15.59
C MET A 58 10.03 -0.75 16.74
N ALA A 59 10.57 0.43 17.07
CA ALA A 59 11.51 0.64 18.17
C ALA A 59 10.89 0.40 19.57
N GLY A 60 9.56 0.23 19.65
CA GLY A 60 8.89 -0.07 20.90
C GLY A 60 8.21 1.12 21.56
N GLU A 61 8.20 2.28 20.90
CA GLU A 61 7.62 3.48 21.47
C GLU A 61 6.09 3.29 21.67
N PRO A 62 5.57 3.38 22.91
CA PRO A 62 4.19 2.99 23.20
C PRO A 62 3.13 3.82 22.48
N SER A 63 3.37 5.13 22.28
CA SER A 63 2.37 6.02 21.69
C SER A 63 2.24 5.85 20.17
N ALA A 64 3.34 5.57 19.48
CA ALA A 64 3.47 5.26 18.06
C ALA A 64 2.92 3.86 17.78
N ARG A 65 3.18 2.86 18.63
CA ARG A 65 2.50 1.55 18.55
C ARG A 65 0.99 1.71 18.71
N ALA A 66 0.55 2.43 19.74
CA ALA A 66 -0.87 2.67 19.95
C ALA A 66 -1.50 3.41 18.76
N PHE A 67 -0.82 4.40 18.19
CA PHE A 67 -1.28 5.14 17.02
C PHE A 67 -1.32 4.25 15.76
N ALA A 68 -0.29 3.44 15.50
CA ALA A 68 -0.22 2.54 14.35
C ALA A 68 -1.26 1.42 14.43
N ILE A 69 -1.54 0.88 15.62
CA ILE A 69 -2.60 -0.12 15.84
C ILE A 69 -3.99 0.51 15.69
N ARG A 70 -4.15 1.78 16.09
CA ARG A 70 -5.42 2.53 16.00
C ARG A 70 -5.66 3.14 14.63
N LEU A 71 -4.66 3.16 13.74
CA LEU A 71 -4.84 3.60 12.35
C LEU A 71 -6.00 2.81 11.75
N PRO A 72 -6.99 3.48 11.13
CA PRO A 72 -8.20 2.77 10.74
C PRO A 72 -7.88 1.65 9.76
N SER A 73 -8.10 0.41 10.22
CA SER A 73 -7.91 -0.82 9.45
C SER A 73 -9.04 -1.02 8.42
N ARG A 74 -9.58 0.08 7.90
CA ARG A 74 -10.70 0.09 6.96
C ARG A 74 -10.23 -0.11 5.53
N HIS A 75 -9.06 0.42 5.16
CA HIS A 75 -8.49 0.22 3.82
C HIS A 75 -8.09 -1.24 3.50
N PRO A 76 -7.53 -2.08 4.41
CA PRO A 76 -7.24 -3.47 4.08
C PRO A 76 -8.51 -4.26 3.79
N LYS A 77 -9.61 -3.98 4.51
CA LYS A 77 -10.93 -4.57 4.24
C LYS A 77 -11.45 -4.17 2.85
N LEU A 78 -11.28 -2.90 2.48
CA LEU A 78 -11.65 -2.38 1.16
C LEU A 78 -10.87 -3.07 0.03
N LEU A 79 -9.55 -3.17 0.18
CA LEU A 79 -8.67 -3.83 -0.79
C LEU A 79 -8.96 -5.32 -0.90
N LEU A 80 -9.20 -6.01 0.23
CA LEU A 80 -9.60 -7.42 0.23
C LEU A 80 -10.91 -7.67 -0.51
N ARG A 81 -11.87 -6.74 -0.38
CA ARG A 81 -13.13 -6.81 -1.14
C ARG A 81 -12.85 -6.70 -2.63
N LEU A 82 -12.10 -5.70 -3.07
CA LEU A 82 -11.76 -5.51 -4.49
C LEU A 82 -10.96 -6.70 -5.07
N ILE A 83 -10.04 -7.28 -4.30
CA ILE A 83 -9.32 -8.50 -4.71
C ILE A 83 -10.30 -9.65 -4.93
N ARG A 84 -11.25 -9.88 -4.01
CA ARG A 84 -12.25 -10.94 -4.18
C ARG A 84 -13.16 -10.70 -5.39
N GLU A 85 -13.57 -9.45 -5.61
CA GLU A 85 -14.37 -9.08 -6.79
C GLU A 85 -13.58 -9.36 -8.08
N ALA A 86 -12.31 -8.96 -8.16
CA ALA A 86 -11.46 -9.21 -9.33
C ALA A 86 -11.15 -10.70 -9.55
N GLN A 87 -11.04 -11.49 -8.47
CA GLN A 87 -10.96 -12.95 -8.54
C GLN A 87 -12.26 -13.56 -9.08
N ALA A 88 -13.43 -13.05 -8.66
CA ALA A 88 -14.73 -13.50 -9.16
C ALA A 88 -14.95 -13.12 -10.64
N GLU A 89 -14.42 -11.98 -11.09
CA GLU A 89 -14.35 -11.59 -12.51
C GLU A 89 -13.33 -12.41 -13.32
N GLY A 90 -12.53 -13.25 -12.67
CA GLY A 90 -11.50 -14.05 -13.33
C GLY A 90 -10.29 -13.25 -13.82
N THR A 91 -10.12 -12.01 -13.38
CA THR A 91 -9.02 -11.10 -13.80
C THR A 91 -7.77 -11.20 -12.90
N LEU A 92 -7.91 -11.80 -11.72
CA LEU A 92 -6.82 -12.11 -10.78
C LEU A 92 -6.72 -13.61 -10.54
N VAL A 93 -5.50 -14.06 -10.21
CA VAL A 93 -5.24 -15.46 -9.84
C VAL A 93 -6.16 -15.92 -8.70
N ALA A 94 -6.70 -17.12 -8.83
CA ALA A 94 -7.45 -17.76 -7.75
C ALA A 94 -6.52 -18.09 -6.57
N GLY A 95 -7.02 -18.00 -5.34
CA GLY A 95 -6.26 -18.29 -4.13
C GLY A 95 -6.61 -17.37 -2.96
N SER A 96 -5.78 -17.40 -1.93
CA SER A 96 -5.98 -16.59 -0.72
C SER A 96 -5.89 -15.10 -1.03
N SER A 97 -7.01 -14.38 -0.96
CA SER A 97 -7.05 -12.92 -1.14
C SER A 97 -6.19 -12.19 -0.11
N THR A 98 -6.05 -12.75 1.10
CA THR A 98 -5.17 -12.23 2.15
C THR A 98 -3.70 -12.37 1.77
N ALA A 99 -3.31 -13.51 1.18
CA ALA A 99 -1.95 -13.70 0.69
C ALA A 99 -1.63 -12.75 -0.47
N LEU A 100 -2.58 -12.51 -1.38
CA LEU A 100 -2.43 -11.53 -2.46
C LEU A 100 -2.30 -10.10 -1.92
N LEU A 101 -3.11 -9.71 -0.93
CA LEU A 101 -2.97 -8.41 -0.29
C LEU A 101 -1.60 -8.27 0.39
N ALA A 102 -1.15 -9.30 1.12
CA ALA A 102 0.16 -9.31 1.76
C ALA A 102 1.28 -9.20 0.73
N PHE A 103 1.18 -9.92 -0.40
CA PHE A 103 2.13 -9.82 -1.51
C PHE A 103 2.21 -8.38 -2.06
N ILE A 104 1.08 -7.76 -2.40
CA ILE A 104 1.02 -6.38 -2.89
C ILE A 104 1.59 -5.39 -1.87
N ALA A 105 1.22 -5.53 -0.59
CA ALA A 105 1.68 -4.65 0.47
C ALA A 105 3.20 -4.76 0.68
N THR A 106 3.72 -5.98 0.74
CA THR A 106 5.16 -6.23 0.96
C THR A 106 6.01 -5.85 -0.25
N SER A 107 5.56 -6.10 -1.48
CA SER A 107 6.30 -5.70 -2.68
C SER A 107 6.41 -4.18 -2.84
N THR A 108 5.45 -3.43 -2.28
CA THR A 108 5.27 -2.01 -2.57
C THR A 108 5.63 -1.10 -1.38
N VAL A 109 5.06 -1.35 -0.20
CA VAL A 109 5.19 -0.48 0.97
C VAL A 109 6.43 -0.81 1.80
N LEU A 110 6.76 -2.10 1.96
CA LEU A 110 7.85 -2.51 2.85
C LEU A 110 9.21 -1.88 2.51
N PRO A 111 9.64 -1.77 1.23
CA PRO A 111 10.90 -1.10 0.90
C PRO A 111 10.88 0.40 1.19
N LEU A 112 9.72 1.06 1.15
CA LEU A 112 9.60 2.47 1.53
C LEU A 112 9.79 2.63 3.04
N VAL A 113 9.19 1.74 3.84
CA VAL A 113 9.27 1.77 5.31
C VAL A 113 10.68 1.43 5.80
N LEU A 114 11.26 0.33 5.31
CA LEU A 114 12.60 -0.11 5.72
C LEU A 114 13.68 0.92 5.37
N MET A 115 13.55 1.60 4.23
CA MET A 115 14.54 2.57 3.74
C MET A 115 14.24 4.01 4.18
N GLY A 116 13.02 4.30 4.65
CA GLY A 116 12.62 5.60 5.18
C GLY A 116 12.93 5.77 6.67
N ALA A 117 13.08 4.67 7.41
CA ALA A 117 13.19 4.68 8.87
C ALA A 117 14.51 5.27 9.43
N THR A 118 15.59 5.31 8.64
CA THR A 118 16.85 5.94 9.08
C THR A 118 17.60 6.53 7.90
N GLU A 119 18.11 7.76 8.04
CA GLU A 119 19.09 8.30 7.07
C GLU A 119 20.40 7.51 7.13
N ASP A 120 20.74 6.96 8.29
CA ASP A 120 22.03 6.31 8.56
C ASP A 120 22.05 4.78 8.35
N GLY A 121 20.93 4.08 8.52
CA GLY A 121 20.91 2.60 8.56
C GLY A 121 21.23 1.91 7.23
N ALA A 122 21.13 2.62 6.11
CA ALA A 122 21.50 2.11 4.78
C ALA A 122 22.78 2.74 4.19
N ASN A 123 23.45 3.64 4.92
CA ASN A 123 24.62 4.36 4.40
C ASN A 123 25.95 3.67 4.70
N TRP A 124 25.95 2.52 5.38
CA TRP A 124 27.15 1.74 5.68
C TRP A 124 27.85 1.18 4.42
N LEU A 125 27.14 1.10 3.29
CA LEU A 125 27.69 0.70 1.98
C LEU A 125 27.24 1.66 0.87
N PRO A 126 28.14 2.18 0.01
CA PRO A 126 27.77 3.09 -1.09
C PRO A 126 26.71 2.53 -2.04
N ALA A 127 26.74 1.22 -2.30
CA ALA A 127 25.72 0.53 -3.09
C ALA A 127 24.33 0.61 -2.44
N MET A 128 24.25 0.53 -1.11
CA MET A 128 22.99 0.62 -0.37
C MET A 128 22.40 2.02 -0.40
N LYS A 129 23.24 3.07 -0.40
CA LYS A 129 22.79 4.45 -0.63
C LYS A 129 22.14 4.62 -2.02
N GLN A 130 22.76 4.08 -3.07
CA GLN A 130 22.23 4.14 -4.44
C GLN A 130 20.91 3.34 -4.57
N ILE A 131 20.85 2.16 -3.96
CA ILE A 131 19.65 1.31 -3.91
C ILE A 131 18.52 2.05 -3.18
N ARG A 132 18.78 2.63 -2.00
CA ARG A 132 17.82 3.44 -1.24
C ARG A 132 17.28 4.59 -2.09
N GLN A 133 18.16 5.39 -2.69
CA GLN A 133 17.78 6.52 -3.55
C GLN A 133 16.96 6.09 -4.76
N THR A 134 17.08 4.84 -5.19
CA THR A 134 16.26 4.28 -6.27
C THR A 134 14.91 3.81 -5.74
N LEU A 135 14.89 3.07 -4.64
CA LEU A 135 13.69 2.44 -4.09
C LEU A 135 12.64 3.43 -3.58
N ILE A 136 13.07 4.56 -2.99
CA ILE A 136 12.15 5.55 -2.41
C ILE A 136 11.60 6.54 -3.45
N LYS A 137 12.12 6.54 -4.69
CA LYS A 137 11.60 7.43 -5.74
C LYS A 137 10.13 7.11 -6.03
N PRO A 138 9.25 8.13 -6.17
CA PRO A 138 7.84 7.91 -6.48
C PRO A 138 7.63 7.01 -7.71
N VAL A 139 8.42 7.21 -8.76
CA VAL A 139 8.37 6.38 -9.98
C VAL A 139 8.72 4.92 -9.72
N ALA A 140 9.66 4.63 -8.81
CA ALA A 140 10.05 3.27 -8.47
C ALA A 140 8.99 2.58 -7.60
N VAL A 141 8.33 3.32 -6.71
CA VAL A 141 7.18 2.82 -5.94
C VAL A 141 6.02 2.45 -6.89
N GLN A 142 5.70 3.33 -7.84
CA GLN A 142 4.67 3.07 -8.85
C GLN A 142 5.02 1.89 -9.76
N ALA A 143 6.27 1.78 -10.21
CA ALA A 143 6.71 0.65 -11.02
C ALA A 143 6.54 -0.69 -10.27
N ARG A 144 6.86 -0.73 -8.98
CA ARG A 144 6.68 -1.93 -8.14
C ARG A 144 5.22 -2.33 -8.00
N LEU A 145 4.30 -1.36 -7.84
CA LEU A 145 2.87 -1.66 -7.86
C LEU A 145 2.47 -2.28 -9.22
N GLN A 146 2.93 -1.71 -10.33
CA GLN A 146 2.60 -2.21 -11.67
C GLN A 146 3.15 -3.62 -11.92
N TRP A 147 4.35 -3.93 -11.43
CA TRP A 147 4.91 -5.28 -11.50
C TRP A 147 4.14 -6.26 -10.64
N ALA A 148 3.80 -5.87 -9.41
CA ALA A 148 3.01 -6.70 -8.50
C ALA A 148 1.65 -7.04 -9.10
N LEU A 149 0.92 -6.03 -9.61
CA LEU A 149 -0.37 -6.23 -10.26
C LEU A 149 -0.27 -7.11 -11.49
N ARG A 150 0.72 -6.87 -12.37
CA ARG A 150 0.96 -7.74 -13.53
C ARG A 150 1.24 -9.18 -13.14
N GLY A 151 2.03 -9.42 -12.09
CA GLY A 151 2.40 -10.75 -11.64
C GLY A 151 1.26 -11.58 -11.03
N ILE A 152 0.13 -10.95 -10.68
CA ILE A 152 -1.04 -11.62 -10.10
C ILE A 152 -2.26 -11.65 -11.04
N ARG A 153 -2.10 -11.13 -12.27
CA ARG A 153 -3.14 -11.21 -13.30
C ARG A 153 -3.19 -12.61 -13.89
N THR A 154 -4.37 -12.99 -14.36
CA THR A 154 -4.57 -14.18 -15.17
C THR A 154 -4.36 -13.84 -16.65
N ASP A 155 -3.64 -14.70 -17.37
CA ASP A 155 -3.38 -14.53 -18.81
C ASP A 155 -4.49 -15.12 -19.71
N ARG A 156 -5.57 -15.67 -19.12
CA ARG A 156 -6.51 -16.51 -19.89
C ARG A 156 -7.76 -15.73 -20.34
N PRO A 157 -8.10 -15.73 -21.64
CA PRO A 157 -9.40 -15.29 -22.11
C PRO A 157 -10.48 -16.23 -21.57
N ALA A 158 -11.64 -15.68 -21.18
CA ALA A 158 -12.81 -16.47 -20.80
C ALA A 158 -13.13 -17.46 -21.93
N HIS A 159 -13.15 -18.76 -21.61
CA HIS A 159 -13.63 -19.82 -22.49
C HIS A 159 -15.14 -19.98 -22.36
#